data_AF-A0A2J8MLB5-F1
#
_entry.id   AF-A0A2J8MLB5-F1
#
_cell.length_a   1.000
_cell.length_b   1.000
_cell.length_c   1.000
_cell.angle_alpha   90.00
_cell.angle_beta   90.00
_cell.angle_gamma   90.00
#
_symmetry.space_group_name_H-M   'P 1'
#
loop_
_entity.id
_entity.type
_entity.pdbx_description
1 polymer ?
#
loop_
_entity_poly.entity_id
_entity_poly.type
_entity_poly.pdbx_seq_one_letter_code
_entity_poly.pdbx_strand_id
1 'polypeptide(L)'
;MNRHLCVWLFRHPSLNGYLQCHIQLHSHQFRQIHLDTRLQVFRQNRNCILHLLSKNWSRRYCHQDTKMLWKHKALQKYMENLSKEYQTLEQCLQHIPVNEENRRSLNRRHAELAPLAAIYQEIQETEQAIEELESMCKSLNKQDEKQLQELALEERQTIDQKINMLYNELFQSLVPKEKYDKNDVILEVTAGRTTGGDICQQFTREIFDMYQNYSCYKHWQFELLN
;
A
#
# COMPACT_ATOMS: atom_id res chain seq x y z
N MET A 1 -24.84 -7.58 -32.98
CA MET A 1 -24.46 -7.89 -31.59
C MET A 1 -22.95 -7.92 -31.51
N ASN A 2 -22.30 -6.77 -31.37
CA ASN A 2 -20.83 -6.71 -31.27
C ASN A 2 -20.45 -6.85 -29.79
N ARG A 3 -19.88 -8.00 -29.44
CA ARG A 3 -19.16 -8.16 -28.18
C ARG A 3 -17.79 -7.54 -28.40
N HIS A 4 -17.57 -6.31 -27.93
CA HIS A 4 -16.24 -5.74 -27.87
C HIS A 4 -15.54 -6.34 -26.66
N LEU A 5 -14.74 -7.39 -26.90
CA LEU A 5 -13.81 -7.93 -25.92
C LEU A 5 -12.58 -7.03 -25.97
N CYS A 6 -12.39 -6.16 -24.99
CA CYS A 6 -11.15 -5.40 -24.84
C CYS A 6 -10.37 -5.98 -23.67
N VAL A 7 -9.25 -6.63 -23.98
CA VAL A 7 -8.29 -7.26 -23.05
C VAL A 7 -7.17 -6.23 -22.77
N TRP A 8 -6.37 -6.33 -21.70
CA TRP A 8 -5.34 -5.30 -21.36
C TRP A 8 -4.11 -5.91 -20.70
N LEU A 9 -2.90 -5.36 -20.89
CA LEU A 9 -1.69 -5.79 -20.17
C LEU A 9 -1.13 -4.64 -19.33
N PHE A 10 -1.01 -4.83 -18.01
CA PHE A 10 -0.37 -3.89 -17.09
C PHE A 10 1.08 -4.28 -16.77
N ARG A 11 2.07 -3.80 -17.53
CA ARG A 11 3.49 -4.07 -17.23
C ARG A 11 4.02 -3.22 -16.06
N HIS A 12 4.61 -3.89 -15.07
CA HIS A 12 5.41 -3.24 -14.02
C HIS A 12 6.79 -2.81 -14.58
N PRO A 13 7.24 -1.55 -14.41
CA PRO A 13 8.60 -1.18 -14.79
C PRO A 13 9.60 -1.81 -13.80
N SER A 14 10.57 -2.57 -14.29
CA SER A 14 11.67 -3.10 -13.49
C SER A 14 12.44 -1.96 -12.80
N LEU A 15 12.66 -2.12 -11.49
CA LEU A 15 13.55 -1.29 -10.68
C LEU A 15 14.98 -1.30 -11.26
N ASN A 16 15.34 -0.28 -12.04
CA ASN A 16 16.67 0.34 -12.06
C ASN A 16 16.74 1.42 -13.14
N GLY A 17 17.17 2.62 -12.77
CA GLY A 17 17.68 3.63 -13.70
C GLY A 17 16.94 4.96 -13.67
N TYR A 18 17.56 5.93 -13.02
CA TYR A 18 17.48 7.39 -13.19
C TYR A 18 16.32 7.98 -14.00
N LEU A 19 15.51 8.78 -13.29
CA LEU A 19 14.50 9.69 -13.80
C LEU A 19 15.08 10.64 -14.85
N GLN A 20 14.71 10.45 -16.11
CA GLN A 20 14.83 11.50 -17.11
C GLN A 20 13.52 11.58 -17.92
N CYS A 21 12.75 12.63 -17.63
CA CYS A 21 11.49 12.93 -18.28
C CYS A 21 11.73 13.37 -19.73
N HIS A 22 11.34 12.53 -20.69
CA HIS A 22 11.07 12.98 -22.06
C HIS A 22 9.66 12.54 -22.45
N ILE A 23 8.72 13.47 -22.35
CA ILE A 23 7.37 13.31 -22.91
C ILE A 23 7.47 13.72 -24.39
N GLN A 24 7.51 12.74 -25.28
CA GLN A 24 7.40 12.97 -26.72
C GLN A 24 5.92 12.85 -27.11
N LEU A 25 5.27 14.00 -27.28
CA LEU A 25 3.89 14.11 -27.76
C LEU A 25 3.83 13.75 -29.25
N HIS A 26 3.50 12.50 -29.58
CA HIS A 26 3.08 12.15 -30.94
C HIS A 26 1.57 12.37 -31.09
N SER A 27 1.24 13.41 -31.85
CA SER A 27 -0.11 13.73 -32.29
C SER A 27 -0.57 12.74 -33.37
N HIS A 28 -1.47 11.82 -33.03
CA HIS A 28 -2.28 11.13 -34.04
C HIS A 28 -3.71 11.68 -34.02
N GLN A 29 -4.08 12.31 -35.14
CA GLN A 29 -5.40 12.86 -35.41
C GLN A 29 -6.46 11.75 -35.42
N PHE A 30 -7.38 11.76 -34.44
CA PHE A 30 -8.60 10.97 -34.52
C PHE A 30 -9.61 11.68 -35.43
N ARG A 31 -10.08 10.96 -36.47
CA ARG A 31 -11.19 11.39 -37.33
C ARG A 31 -12.47 11.51 -36.48
N GLN A 32 -13.07 12.70 -36.51
CA GLN A 32 -14.40 12.96 -35.97
C GLN A 32 -15.44 12.12 -36.71
N ILE A 33 -16.12 11.23 -35.99
CA ILE A 33 -17.44 10.74 -36.42
C ILE A 33 -18.47 11.63 -35.70
N HIS A 34 -19.24 12.33 -36.52
CA HIS A 34 -20.26 13.29 -36.14
C HIS A 34 -21.52 12.52 -35.69
N LEU A 35 -21.94 12.69 -34.44
CA LEU A 35 -23.28 12.35 -33.96
C LEU A 35 -23.75 13.46 -33.01
N ASP A 36 -25.03 13.79 -33.15
CA ASP A 36 -25.69 15.06 -32.89
C ASP A 36 -25.47 15.76 -31.54
N THR A 37 -25.09 17.03 -31.66
CA THR A 37 -25.77 18.23 -31.13
C THR A 37 -26.88 18.04 -30.09
N ARG A 38 -26.55 17.67 -28.84
CA ARG A 38 -27.36 18.04 -27.64
C ARG A 38 -26.66 17.94 -26.27
N LEU A 39 -25.35 18.10 -26.22
CA LEU A 39 -24.59 18.27 -24.97
C LEU A 39 -23.62 19.45 -25.11
N GLN A 40 -24.20 20.65 -25.21
CA GLN A 40 -23.48 21.92 -25.28
C GLN A 40 -23.30 22.56 -23.90
N VAL A 41 -23.31 21.75 -22.83
CA VAL A 41 -23.00 22.20 -21.46
C VAL A 41 -21.93 21.26 -20.93
N PHE A 42 -20.78 21.80 -20.54
CA PHE A 42 -19.52 21.11 -20.16
C PHE A 42 -18.49 20.79 -21.27
N ARG A 43 -18.44 21.57 -22.35
CA ARG A 43 -17.22 21.67 -23.19
C ARG A 43 -16.62 23.07 -23.15
N GLN A 44 -16.16 23.48 -21.98
CA GLN A 44 -15.29 24.66 -21.82
C GLN A 44 -14.49 24.54 -20.52
N ASN A 45 -13.63 23.53 -20.42
CA ASN A 45 -12.46 23.58 -19.51
C ASN A 45 -11.46 22.43 -19.65
N ARG A 46 -11.19 21.91 -20.86
CA ARG A 46 -10.14 20.89 -21.03
C ARG A 46 -8.72 21.44 -20.84
N ASN A 47 -8.49 22.75 -21.03
CA ASN A 47 -7.17 23.36 -20.85
C ASN A 47 -6.95 23.95 -19.45
N CYS A 48 -8.00 24.29 -18.69
CA CYS A 48 -7.83 24.79 -17.31
C CYS A 48 -7.59 23.66 -16.31
N ILE A 49 -8.11 22.45 -16.55
CA ILE A 49 -7.90 21.33 -15.61
C ILE A 49 -6.44 20.86 -15.65
N LEU A 50 -5.79 20.79 -16.81
CA LEU A 50 -4.38 20.38 -16.89
C LEU A 50 -3.42 21.39 -16.28
N HIS A 51 -3.73 22.70 -16.33
CA HIS A 51 -2.87 23.72 -15.74
C HIS A 51 -3.09 23.91 -14.23
N LEU A 52 -4.32 23.68 -13.72
CA LEU A 52 -4.65 23.74 -12.29
C LEU A 52 -4.26 22.46 -11.52
N LEU A 53 -4.15 21.32 -12.19
CA LEU A 53 -3.69 20.07 -11.57
C LEU A 53 -2.19 20.02 -11.29
N SER A 54 -1.40 20.95 -11.85
CA SER A 54 0.06 20.96 -11.66
C SER A 54 0.53 21.68 -10.40
N LYS A 55 -0.29 22.55 -9.79
CA LYS A 55 0.20 23.50 -8.78
C LYS A 55 -0.47 23.48 -7.41
N ASN A 56 -1.56 22.74 -7.19
CA ASN A 56 -2.22 22.71 -5.88
C ASN A 56 -3.08 21.46 -5.65
N TRP A 57 -2.53 20.27 -5.91
CA TRP A 57 -3.01 19.11 -5.15
C TRP A 57 -2.21 19.04 -3.87
N SER A 58 -2.84 19.58 -2.82
CA SER A 58 -2.58 19.23 -1.44
C SER A 58 -2.14 17.78 -1.37
N ARG A 59 -0.98 17.54 -0.76
CA ARG A 59 -0.50 16.27 -0.20
C ARG A 59 -1.69 15.39 0.22
N ARG A 60 -2.25 14.59 -0.70
CA ARG A 60 -3.39 13.71 -0.38
C ARG A 60 -2.80 12.40 0.07
N TYR A 61 -2.96 12.16 1.37
CA TYR A 61 -2.56 11.00 2.17
C TYR A 61 -2.32 9.72 1.34
N CYS A 62 -1.08 9.53 0.90
CA CYS A 62 -0.56 8.17 0.81
C CYS A 62 -0.40 7.70 2.26
N HIS A 63 -0.99 6.56 2.63
CA HIS A 63 -0.61 5.82 3.83
C HIS A 63 0.81 5.23 3.66
N GLN A 64 1.79 6.08 3.36
CA GLN A 64 3.21 5.71 3.33
C GLN A 64 3.84 5.81 4.71
N ASP A 65 3.14 6.39 5.70
CA ASP A 65 3.62 6.46 7.07
C ASP A 65 3.21 5.19 7.84
N THR A 66 4.08 4.17 7.79
CA THR A 66 3.91 2.91 8.52
C THR A 66 3.86 3.13 10.03
N LYS A 67 4.47 4.21 10.55
CA LYS A 67 4.36 4.63 11.96
C LYS A 67 2.93 5.06 12.31
N MET A 68 2.21 5.73 11.42
CA MET A 68 0.80 6.07 11.64
C MET A 68 -0.10 4.83 11.61
N LEU A 69 0.14 3.90 10.69
CA LEU A 69 -0.62 2.65 10.62
C LEU A 69 -0.40 1.79 11.86
N TRP A 70 0.84 1.71 12.35
CA TRP A 70 1.18 1.00 13.58
C TRP A 70 0.40 1.51 14.80
N LYS A 71 0.32 2.85 14.95
CA LYS A 71 -0.41 3.50 16.05
C LYS A 71 -1.92 3.28 16.02
N HIS A 72 -2.47 2.67 14.97
CA HIS A 72 -3.89 2.42 14.88
C HIS A 72 -4.32 1.31 15.85
N LYS A 73 -5.27 1.63 16.75
CA LYS A 73 -5.75 0.73 17.82
C LYS A 73 -6.18 -0.66 17.33
N ALA A 74 -6.82 -0.74 16.16
CA ALA A 74 -7.28 -2.03 15.62
C ALA A 74 -6.11 -2.96 15.27
N LEU A 75 -5.01 -2.40 14.76
CA LEU A 75 -3.82 -3.17 14.40
C LEU A 75 -3.08 -3.65 15.66
N GLN A 76 -2.90 -2.76 16.64
CA GLN A 76 -2.30 -3.13 17.93
C GLN A 76 -3.07 -4.27 18.60
N LYS A 77 -4.40 -4.16 18.67
CA LYS A 77 -5.26 -5.22 19.22
C LYS A 77 -5.14 -6.54 18.44
N TYR A 78 -5.02 -6.47 17.12
CA TYR A 78 -4.83 -7.64 16.28
C TYR A 78 -3.48 -8.32 16.58
N MET A 79 -2.41 -7.54 16.70
CA MET A 79 -1.07 -8.05 17.06
C MET A 79 -1.02 -8.65 18.45
N GLU A 80 -1.63 -8.00 19.45
CA GLU A 80 -1.76 -8.56 20.79
C GLU A 80 -2.47 -9.91 20.79
N ASN A 81 -3.52 -10.06 19.98
CA ASN A 81 -4.23 -11.34 19.87
C ASN A 81 -3.35 -12.42 19.23
N LEU A 82 -2.59 -12.09 18.18
CA LEU A 82 -1.67 -13.03 17.55
C LEU A 82 -0.51 -13.42 18.47
N SER A 83 0.02 -12.47 19.25
CA SER A 83 1.04 -12.73 20.27
C SER A 83 0.52 -13.68 21.36
N LYS A 84 -0.71 -13.45 21.85
CA LYS A 84 -1.37 -14.36 22.80
C LYS A 84 -1.58 -15.75 22.20
N GLU A 85 -2.05 -15.82 20.95
CA GLU A 85 -2.21 -17.10 20.24
C GLU A 85 -0.87 -17.84 20.19
N TYR A 86 0.21 -17.18 19.77
CA TYR A 86 1.55 -17.75 19.73
C TYR A 86 1.99 -18.34 21.09
N GLN A 87 1.85 -17.57 22.18
CA GLN A 87 2.17 -18.03 23.53
C GLN A 87 1.33 -19.23 23.98
N THR A 88 0.03 -19.23 23.67
CA THR A 88 -0.85 -20.36 24.02
C THR A 88 -0.47 -21.62 23.24
N LEU A 89 -0.04 -21.49 21.98
CA LEU A 89 0.43 -22.62 21.19
C LEU A 89 1.73 -23.19 21.76
N GLU A 90 2.66 -22.33 22.15
CA GLU A 90 3.92 -22.73 22.78
C GLU A 90 3.67 -23.51 24.08
N GLN A 91 2.78 -23.01 24.95
CA GLN A 91 2.38 -23.70 26.18
C GLN A 91 1.70 -25.04 25.91
N CYS A 92 0.80 -25.12 24.92
CA CYS A 92 0.15 -26.37 24.53
C CYS A 92 1.15 -27.42 24.04
N LEU A 93 2.17 -27.01 23.29
CA LEU A 93 3.22 -27.89 22.77
C LEU A 93 4.16 -28.40 23.87
N GLN A 94 4.40 -27.62 24.92
CA GLN A 94 5.28 -27.98 26.04
C GLN A 94 4.61 -28.86 27.10
N HIS A 95 3.33 -28.63 27.41
CA HIS A 95 2.70 -29.19 28.62
C HIS A 95 1.60 -30.22 28.38
N ILE A 96 0.99 -30.28 27.20
CA ILE A 96 -0.21 -31.10 26.97
C ILE A 96 0.15 -32.33 26.13
N PRO A 97 -0.23 -33.56 26.54
CA PRO A 97 -0.18 -34.72 25.66
C PRO A 97 -1.26 -34.57 24.58
N VAL A 98 -0.89 -33.93 23.47
CA VAL A 98 -1.76 -33.70 22.31
C VAL A 98 -1.70 -34.91 21.37
N ASN A 99 -2.85 -35.34 20.83
CA ASN A 99 -2.90 -36.35 19.77
C ASN A 99 -1.96 -35.97 18.60
N GLU A 100 -1.34 -36.94 17.95
CA GLU A 100 -0.27 -36.72 16.97
C GLU A 100 -0.70 -35.85 15.77
N GLU A 101 -1.96 -35.97 15.34
CA GLU A 101 -2.53 -35.14 14.27
C GLU A 101 -2.74 -33.68 14.71
N ASN A 102 -3.26 -33.48 15.92
CA ASN A 102 -3.42 -32.16 16.52
C ASN A 102 -2.06 -31.50 16.80
N ARG A 103 -1.03 -32.28 17.13
CA ARG A 103 0.32 -31.78 17.35
C ARG A 103 0.95 -31.24 16.05
N ARG A 104 0.69 -31.88 14.92
CA ARG A 104 1.16 -31.41 13.60
C ARG A 104 0.51 -30.10 13.19
N SER A 105 -0.80 -29.94 13.39
CA SER A 105 -1.50 -28.70 13.06
C SER A 105 -1.06 -27.53 13.96
N LEU A 106 -0.88 -27.77 15.27
CA LEU A 106 -0.34 -26.78 16.21
C LEU A 106 1.08 -26.36 15.83
N ASN A 107 1.98 -27.32 15.53
CA ASN A 107 3.35 -27.01 15.10
C ASN A 107 3.37 -26.19 13.80
N ARG A 108 2.49 -26.51 12.85
CA ARG A 108 2.37 -25.74 11.61
C ARG A 108 1.94 -24.30 11.89
N ARG A 109 0.89 -24.11 12.69
CA ARG A 109 0.40 -22.76 13.06
C ARG A 109 1.45 -21.97 13.84
N HIS A 110 2.14 -22.62 14.78
CA HIS A 110 3.24 -22.02 15.53
C HIS A 110 4.37 -21.55 14.59
N ALA A 111 4.77 -22.39 13.63
CA ALA A 111 5.77 -22.03 12.63
C ALA A 111 5.33 -20.88 11.71
N GLU A 112 4.05 -20.81 11.36
CA GLU A 112 3.47 -19.71 10.58
C GLU A 112 3.50 -18.38 11.36
N LEU A 113 3.25 -18.41 12.67
CA LEU A 113 3.22 -17.21 13.51
C LEU A 113 4.59 -16.77 14.03
N ALA A 114 5.57 -17.69 14.15
CA ALA A 114 6.92 -17.41 14.64
C ALA A 114 7.60 -16.17 14.02
N PRO A 115 7.66 -15.98 12.68
CA PRO A 115 8.31 -14.80 12.12
C PRO A 115 7.60 -13.50 12.50
N LEU A 116 6.27 -13.51 12.55
CA LEU A 116 5.48 -12.33 12.91
C LEU A 116 5.63 -12.00 14.41
N ALA A 117 5.65 -13.02 15.26
CA ALA A 117 5.87 -12.88 16.70
C ALA A 117 7.27 -12.30 17.00
N ALA A 118 8.30 -12.75 16.27
CA ALA A 118 9.66 -12.23 16.40
C ALA A 118 9.74 -10.73 16.03
N ILE A 119 9.17 -10.33 14.90
CA ILE A 119 9.13 -8.91 14.48
C ILE A 119 8.36 -8.07 15.51
N TYR A 120 7.21 -8.58 16.00
CA TYR A 120 6.41 -7.89 17.00
C TYR A 120 7.18 -7.69 18.32
N GLN A 121 7.88 -8.73 18.78
CA GLN A 121 8.72 -8.64 19.98
C GLN A 121 9.85 -7.62 19.79
N GLU A 122 10.54 -7.63 18.65
CA GLU A 122 11.62 -6.67 18.37
C GLU A 122 11.10 -5.23 18.33
N ILE A 123 9.87 -5.01 17.81
CA ILE A 123 9.21 -3.71 17.88
C ILE A 123 9.01 -3.29 19.34
N GLN A 124 8.47 -4.17 20.19
CA GLN A 124 8.23 -3.86 21.61
C GLN A 124 9.53 -3.53 22.35
N GLU A 125 10.61 -4.30 22.12
CA GLU A 125 11.93 -4.05 22.70
C GLU A 125 12.51 -2.71 22.21
N THR A 126 12.34 -2.40 20.93
CA THR A 126 12.79 -1.12 20.35
C THR A 126 11.98 0.06 20.88
N GLU A 127 10.67 -0.09 21.10
CA GLU A 127 9.83 0.93 21.74
C GLU A 127 10.24 1.18 23.19
N GLN A 128 10.55 0.11 23.95
CA GLN A 128 11.09 0.23 25.31
C GLN A 128 12.43 0.96 25.32
N ALA A 129 13.35 0.64 24.40
CA ALA A 129 14.62 1.35 24.29
C ALA A 129 14.45 2.85 24.00
N ILE A 130 13.45 3.24 23.19
CA ILE A 130 13.11 4.66 22.98
C ILE A 130 12.63 5.29 24.28
N GLU A 131 11.74 4.65 25.02
CA GLU A 131 11.22 5.16 26.30
C GLU A 131 12.33 5.32 27.35
N GLU A 132 13.22 4.33 27.45
CA GLU A 132 14.39 4.37 28.32
C GLU A 132 15.32 5.53 27.96
N LEU A 133 15.66 5.69 26.68
CA LEU A 133 16.49 6.79 26.18
C LEU A 133 15.84 8.15 26.44
N GLU A 134 14.52 8.29 26.24
CA GLU A 134 13.79 9.51 26.55
C GLU A 134 13.79 9.82 28.06
N SER A 135 13.67 8.79 28.90
CA SER A 135 13.71 8.94 30.35
C SER A 135 15.09 9.39 30.84
N MET A 136 16.15 8.81 30.27
CA MET A 136 17.54 9.23 30.51
C MET A 136 17.71 10.69 30.09
N CYS A 137 17.27 11.06 28.88
CA CYS A 137 17.34 12.44 28.40
C CYS A 137 16.64 13.45 29.32
N LYS A 138 15.47 13.09 29.89
CA LYS A 138 14.73 13.95 30.84
C LYS A 138 15.43 14.09 32.19
N SER A 139 16.24 13.11 32.59
CA SER A 139 17.00 13.15 33.85
C SER A 139 18.22 14.07 33.79
N LEU A 140 18.76 14.30 32.59
CA LEU A 140 19.92 15.17 32.32
C LEU A 140 19.50 16.64 32.43
N ASN A 141 19.75 17.25 33.59
CA ASN A 141 19.26 18.59 33.95
C ASN A 141 20.34 19.70 33.91
N LYS A 142 21.45 19.55 33.18
CA LYS A 142 22.54 20.55 33.23
C LYS A 142 23.09 20.95 31.87
N GLN A 143 23.38 22.25 31.74
CA GLN A 143 23.98 22.90 30.57
C GLN A 143 25.39 22.37 30.20
N ASP A 144 26.02 21.59 31.09
CA ASP A 144 27.37 21.04 30.91
C ASP A 144 27.41 19.69 30.16
N GLU A 145 26.26 19.13 29.78
CA GLU A 145 26.17 17.79 29.16
C GLU A 145 25.79 17.85 27.67
N LYS A 146 26.18 18.91 26.96
CA LYS A 146 25.89 19.05 25.51
C LYS A 146 26.37 17.87 24.68
N GLN A 147 27.58 17.34 24.98
CA GLN A 147 28.12 16.17 24.29
C GLN A 147 27.26 14.93 24.52
N LEU A 148 26.71 14.76 25.72
CA LEU A 148 25.88 13.62 26.07
C LEU A 148 24.48 13.72 25.44
N GLN A 149 23.95 14.94 25.30
CA GLN A 149 22.73 15.21 24.54
C GLN A 149 22.91 14.95 23.03
N GLU A 150 24.04 15.34 22.44
CA GLU A 150 24.34 15.05 21.03
C GLU A 150 24.39 13.54 20.76
N LEU A 151 25.11 12.79 21.61
CA LEU A 151 25.16 11.32 21.53
C LEU A 151 23.77 10.68 21.66
N ALA A 152 22.95 11.15 22.60
CA ALA A 152 21.59 10.64 22.77
C ALA A 152 20.68 10.93 21.56
N LEU A 153 20.87 12.08 20.89
CA LEU A 153 20.13 12.41 19.67
C LEU A 153 20.54 11.50 18.49
N GLU A 154 21.83 11.20 18.34
CA GLU A 154 22.33 10.27 17.32
C GLU A 154 21.82 8.84 17.56
N GLU A 155 21.84 8.38 18.81
CA GLU A 155 21.28 7.08 19.19
C GLU A 155 19.77 7.04 18.93
N ARG A 156 19.04 8.09 19.29
CA ARG A 156 17.60 8.19 19.01
C ARG A 156 17.30 8.11 17.50
N GLN A 157 18.08 8.78 16.66
CA GLN A 157 17.92 8.69 15.21
C GLN A 157 18.14 7.28 14.69
N THR A 158 19.12 6.57 15.24
CA THR A 158 19.42 5.18 14.87
C THR A 158 18.27 4.25 15.25
N ILE A 159 17.73 4.40 16.47
CA ILE A 159 16.58 3.62 16.95
C ILE A 159 15.31 3.97 16.16
N ASP A 160 15.08 5.24 15.84
CA ASP A 160 13.96 5.68 14.98
C ASP A 160 14.05 5.10 13.56
N GLN A 161 15.25 4.95 13.00
CA GLN A 161 15.42 4.28 11.71
C GLN A 161 15.11 2.78 11.81
N LYS A 162 15.62 2.13 12.87
CA LYS A 162 15.37 0.71 13.14
C LYS A 162 13.88 0.42 13.28
N ILE A 163 13.17 1.19 14.09
CA ILE A 163 11.74 0.96 14.34
C ILE A 163 10.90 1.16 13.06
N ASN A 164 11.25 2.13 12.21
CA ASN A 164 10.58 2.34 10.93
C ASN A 164 10.82 1.17 9.96
N MET A 165 12.01 0.58 9.96
CA MET A 165 12.30 -0.63 9.19
C MET A 165 11.47 -1.81 9.69
N LEU A 166 11.39 -2.01 11.01
CA LEU A 166 10.59 -3.09 11.62
C LEU A 166 9.10 -2.94 11.30
N TYR A 167 8.55 -1.72 11.33
CA TYR A 167 7.17 -1.49 10.90
C TYR A 167 6.96 -1.90 9.44
N ASN A 168 7.86 -1.53 8.54
CA ASN A 168 7.77 -1.91 7.13
C ASN A 168 7.82 -3.43 6.95
N GLU A 169 8.73 -4.11 7.67
CA GLU A 169 8.86 -5.56 7.64
C GLU A 169 7.60 -6.26 8.15
N LEU A 170 7.04 -5.77 9.26
CA LEU A 170 5.77 -6.25 9.81
C LEU A 170 4.64 -6.16 8.77
N PHE A 171 4.46 -5.00 8.14
CA PHE A 171 3.40 -4.80 7.15
C PHE A 171 3.60 -5.69 5.92
N GLN A 172 4.85 -5.91 5.49
CA GLN A 172 5.14 -6.85 4.40
C GLN A 172 4.88 -8.31 4.79
N SER A 173 5.10 -8.68 6.05
CA SER A 173 4.85 -10.03 6.55
C SER A 173 3.36 -10.31 6.79
N LEU A 174 2.57 -9.28 7.09
CA LEU A 174 1.12 -9.41 7.29
C LEU A 174 0.35 -9.73 6.02
N VAL A 175 0.84 -9.24 4.88
CA VAL A 175 0.21 -9.48 3.58
C VAL A 175 0.82 -10.74 2.99
N PRO A 176 0.07 -11.86 2.91
CA PRO A 176 0.58 -13.06 2.28
C PRO A 176 0.89 -12.76 0.82
N LYS A 177 2.08 -13.15 0.37
CA LYS A 177 2.47 -13.01 -1.03
C LYS A 177 1.73 -14.04 -1.86
N GLU A 178 0.97 -13.59 -2.85
CA GLU A 178 0.33 -14.48 -3.81
C GLU A 178 1.21 -14.69 -5.05
N LYS A 179 1.02 -15.82 -5.73
CA LYS A 179 1.76 -16.19 -6.95
C LYS A 179 1.62 -15.14 -8.04
N TYR A 180 0.49 -14.44 -8.09
CA TYR A 180 0.11 -13.55 -9.18
C TYR A 180 0.29 -12.06 -8.85
N ASP A 181 0.78 -11.70 -7.66
CA ASP A 181 0.95 -10.30 -7.23
C ASP A 181 1.85 -9.46 -8.14
N LYS A 182 2.80 -10.12 -8.83
CA LYS A 182 3.76 -9.48 -9.73
C LYS A 182 3.32 -9.51 -11.20
N ASN A 183 2.19 -10.13 -11.49
CA ASN A 183 1.76 -10.32 -12.87
C ASN A 183 0.97 -9.12 -13.36
N ASP A 184 1.10 -8.88 -14.65
CA ASP A 184 0.26 -7.96 -15.39
C ASP A 184 -1.21 -8.43 -15.32
N VAL A 185 -2.14 -7.48 -15.21
CA VAL A 185 -3.58 -7.75 -15.12
C VAL A 185 -4.27 -7.38 -16.42
N ILE A 186 -5.32 -8.14 -16.76
CA ILE A 186 -6.29 -7.82 -17.80
C ILE A 186 -7.57 -7.32 -17.12
N LEU A 187 -8.03 -6.12 -17.48
CA LEU A 187 -9.29 -5.56 -16.98
C LEU A 187 -10.36 -5.56 -18.07
N GLU A 188 -11.31 -6.50 -18.01
CA GLU A 188 -12.48 -6.47 -18.87
C GLU A 188 -13.58 -5.60 -18.23
N VAL A 189 -13.98 -4.52 -18.90
CA VAL A 189 -15.09 -3.67 -18.46
C VAL A 189 -16.26 -3.83 -19.42
N THR A 190 -17.28 -4.56 -18.99
CA THR A 190 -18.46 -4.87 -19.81
C THR A 190 -19.69 -4.12 -19.30
N ALA A 191 -20.50 -3.58 -20.21
CA ALA A 191 -21.79 -3.00 -19.84
C ALA A 191 -22.80 -4.11 -19.49
N GLY A 192 -23.50 -3.95 -18.37
CA GLY A 192 -24.60 -4.83 -17.97
C GLY A 192 -25.74 -4.80 -19.00
N ARG A 193 -26.52 -5.90 -19.07
CA ARG A 193 -27.67 -6.05 -19.99
C ARG A 193 -29.04 -5.76 -19.35
N THR A 194 -29.09 -4.90 -18.34
CA THR A 194 -30.33 -4.57 -17.63
C THR A 194 -31.07 -3.38 -18.26
N THR A 195 -32.35 -3.21 -17.94
CA THR A 195 -33.17 -2.06 -18.34
C THR A 195 -32.46 -0.75 -17.94
N GLY A 196 -32.18 0.12 -18.92
CA GLY A 196 -31.32 1.29 -18.73
C GLY A 196 -29.93 1.18 -19.40
N GLY A 197 -29.84 0.49 -20.53
CA GLY A 197 -28.59 0.20 -21.23
C GLY A 197 -27.68 1.41 -21.50
N ASP A 198 -28.25 2.59 -21.79
CA ASP A 198 -27.47 3.81 -22.03
C ASP A 198 -26.74 4.30 -20.77
N ILE A 199 -27.38 4.17 -19.60
CA ILE A 199 -26.78 4.50 -18.30
C ILE A 199 -25.67 3.50 -17.98
N CYS A 200 -25.90 2.20 -18.26
CA CYS A 200 -24.88 1.17 -18.08
C CYS A 200 -23.65 1.44 -18.97
N GLN A 201 -23.84 1.84 -20.22
CA GLN A 201 -22.74 2.20 -21.12
C GLN A 201 -21.98 3.44 -20.63
N GLN A 202 -22.69 4.46 -20.15
CA GLN A 202 -22.05 5.64 -19.56
C GLN A 202 -21.21 5.27 -18.34
N PHE A 203 -21.75 4.44 -17.44
CA PHE A 203 -21.04 3.99 -16.25
C PHE A 203 -19.81 3.14 -16.59
N THR A 204 -19.91 2.22 -17.57
CA THR A 204 -18.77 1.45 -18.08
C THR A 204 -17.65 2.37 -18.56
N ARG A 205 -18.00 3.47 -19.25
CA ARG A 205 -17.02 4.46 -19.70
C ARG A 205 -16.39 5.22 -18.52
N GLU A 206 -17.18 5.61 -17.53
CA GLU A 206 -16.66 6.30 -16.33
C GLU A 206 -15.67 5.41 -15.54
N ILE A 207 -15.98 4.13 -15.38
CA ILE A 207 -15.08 3.15 -14.75
C ILE A 207 -13.81 2.97 -15.56
N PHE A 208 -13.92 2.88 -16.88
CA PHE A 208 -12.78 2.81 -17.77
C PHE A 208 -11.87 4.04 -17.62
N ASP A 209 -12.43 5.25 -17.71
CA ASP A 209 -11.69 6.50 -17.57
C ASP A 209 -11.05 6.61 -16.17
N MET A 210 -11.72 6.13 -15.12
CA MET A 210 -11.19 6.09 -13.76
C MET A 210 -9.93 5.21 -13.67
N TYR A 211 -9.98 3.98 -14.16
CA TYR A 211 -8.84 3.05 -14.09
C TYR A 211 -7.69 3.47 -15.00
N GLN A 212 -7.98 4.07 -16.17
CA GLN A 212 -6.95 4.67 -17.02
C GLN A 212 -6.23 5.82 -16.32
N ASN A 213 -6.97 6.70 -15.62
CA ASN A 213 -6.34 7.77 -14.85
C ASN A 213 -5.57 7.22 -13.65
N TYR A 214 -6.05 6.16 -13.02
CA TYR A 214 -5.37 5.49 -11.91
C TYR A 214 -4.06 4.82 -12.34
N SER A 215 -4.02 4.19 -13.51
CA SER A 215 -2.78 3.62 -14.04
C SER A 215 -1.74 4.69 -14.33
N CYS A 216 -2.16 5.82 -14.92
CA CYS A 216 -1.28 6.98 -15.10
C CYS A 216 -0.77 7.52 -13.74
N TYR A 217 -1.64 7.62 -12.73
CA TYR A 217 -1.25 8.04 -11.37
C TYR A 217 -0.22 7.09 -10.74
N LYS A 218 -0.37 5.78 -10.94
CA LYS A 218 0.56 4.75 -10.47
C LYS A 218 1.76 4.53 -11.38
N HIS A 219 1.89 5.29 -12.48
CA HIS A 219 2.94 5.14 -13.49
C HIS A 219 2.98 3.73 -14.10
N TRP A 220 1.83 3.09 -14.22
CA TRP A 220 1.67 1.80 -14.88
C TRP A 220 1.48 1.98 -16.38
N GLN A 221 2.02 1.04 -17.15
CA GLN A 221 1.73 0.98 -18.58
C GLN A 221 0.27 0.56 -18.79
N PHE A 222 -0.42 1.27 -19.68
CA PHE A 222 -1.83 1.03 -20.00
C PHE A 222 -1.96 0.89 -21.52
N GLU A 223 -2.32 -0.30 -21.99
CA GLU A 223 -2.38 -0.64 -23.42
C GLU A 223 -3.76 -1.19 -23.80
N LEU A 224 -4.39 -0.55 -24.79
CA LEU A 224 -5.72 -0.89 -25.31
C LEU A 224 -5.64 -2.06 -26.27
N LEU A 225 -6.12 -3.23 -25.85
CA LEU A 225 -6.32 -4.36 -26.77
C LEU A 225 -7.76 -4.32 -27.28
N ASN A 226 -7.89 -4.35 -28.61
CA ASN A 226 -9.15 -4.34 -29.35
C ASN A 226 -9.33 -5.66 -30.11
#